data_AF-A0A4Q3VUP8-F1
#
_entry.id   AF-A0A4Q3VUP8-F1
#
_cell.length_a   1.000
_cell.length_b   1.000
_cell.length_c   1.000
_cell.angle_alpha   90.00
_cell.angle_beta   90.00
_cell.angle_gamma   90.00
#
_symmetry.space_group_name_H-M   'P 1'
#
loop_
_entity.id
_entity.type
_entity.pdbx_description
1 polymer ?
#
loop_
_entity_poly.entity_id
_entity_poly.type
_entity_poly.pdbx_seq_one_letter_code
_entity_poly.pdbx_strand_id
1 'polypeptide(L)'
;MHSREKARSRKIFAAHITFWLAYTTLNYFINVVQSFRVHVYYIDSVAKYSVAAFTFYGTTFVLLPRFFKPGKYWLLGCSIVAMYFIGHVIKVVLYYKLLVLTGFPKSTYTTSEFFFLNIWWWSQYTLFAFGYWFAMDAIKKTKSASKEPGRQTEI
;
A
#
# COMPACT_ATOMS: atom_id res chain seq x y z
N MET A 1 -25.24 18.68 6.08
CA MET A 1 -23.90 18.56 5.45
C MET A 1 -23.18 17.24 5.78
N HIS A 2 -23.21 16.79 7.03
CA HIS A 2 -22.48 15.61 7.52
C HIS A 2 -22.84 14.25 6.84
N SER A 3 -24.10 14.05 6.41
CA SER A 3 -24.52 12.82 5.72
C SER A 3 -23.84 12.62 4.35
N ARG A 4 -23.65 13.69 3.58
CA ARG A 4 -23.01 13.64 2.25
C ARG A 4 -21.52 13.27 2.33
N GLU A 5 -20.83 13.76 3.36
CA GLU A 5 -19.42 13.47 3.59
C GLU A 5 -19.19 12.00 3.96
N LYS A 6 -20.00 11.46 4.86
CA LYS A 6 -19.98 10.02 5.22
C LYS A 6 -20.28 9.14 4.01
N ALA A 7 -21.24 9.52 3.16
CA ALA A 7 -21.54 8.78 1.93
C ALA A 7 -20.37 8.78 0.95
N ARG A 8 -19.69 9.92 0.77
CA ARG A 8 -18.51 10.03 -0.09
C ARG A 8 -17.34 9.20 0.43
N SER A 9 -17.06 9.26 1.73
CA SER A 9 -15.99 8.46 2.36
C SER A 9 -16.22 6.96 2.15
N ARG A 10 -17.46 6.48 2.36
CA ARG A 10 -17.83 5.08 2.09
C ARG A 10 -17.62 4.66 0.63
N LYS A 11 -17.98 5.53 -0.32
CA LYS A 11 -17.76 5.25 -1.76
C LYS A 11 -16.27 5.12 -2.10
N ILE A 12 -15.42 5.99 -1.55
CA ILE A 12 -13.97 5.93 -1.76
C ILE A 12 -13.40 4.65 -1.16
N PHE A 13 -13.82 4.31 0.07
CA PHE A 13 -13.41 3.08 0.73
C PHE A 13 -13.82 1.83 -0.06
N ALA A 14 -15.07 1.78 -0.53
CA ALA A 14 -15.55 0.68 -1.37
C ALA A 14 -14.75 0.57 -2.66
N ALA A 15 -14.46 1.68 -3.34
CA ALA A 15 -13.65 1.68 -4.56
C ALA A 15 -12.23 1.12 -4.32
N HIS A 16 -11.63 1.41 -3.17
CA HIS A 16 -10.32 0.88 -2.78
C HIS A 16 -10.36 -0.63 -2.50
N ILE A 17 -11.37 -1.11 -1.78
CA ILE A 17 -11.56 -2.55 -1.56
C ILE A 17 -11.73 -3.26 -2.90
N THR A 18 -12.64 -2.77 -3.75
CA THR A 18 -12.89 -3.35 -5.08
C THR A 18 -11.62 -3.36 -5.93
N PHE A 19 -10.85 -2.27 -5.93
CA PHE A 19 -9.58 -2.20 -6.63
C PHE A 19 -8.59 -3.28 -6.14
N TRP A 20 -8.38 -3.40 -4.83
CA TRP A 20 -7.45 -4.40 -4.28
C TRP A 20 -7.91 -5.84 -4.52
N LEU A 21 -9.21 -6.11 -4.46
CA LEU A 21 -9.76 -7.43 -4.80
C LEU A 21 -9.53 -7.75 -6.28
N ALA A 22 -9.87 -6.84 -7.18
CA ALA A 22 -9.65 -7.01 -8.61
C ALA A 22 -8.15 -7.18 -8.93
N TYR A 23 -7.30 -6.35 -8.33
CA TYR A 23 -5.85 -6.40 -8.52
C TYR A 23 -5.25 -7.70 -7.99
N THR A 24 -5.67 -8.16 -6.81
CA THR A 24 -5.23 -9.44 -6.22
C THR A 24 -5.63 -10.62 -7.12
N THR A 25 -6.88 -10.63 -7.57
CA THR A 25 -7.40 -11.68 -8.45
C THR A 25 -6.71 -11.69 -9.81
N LEU A 26 -6.49 -10.52 -10.41
CA LEU A 26 -5.75 -10.41 -11.67
C LEU A 26 -4.33 -10.95 -11.52
N ASN A 27 -3.62 -10.55 -10.48
CA ASN A 27 -2.25 -11.01 -10.24
C ASN A 27 -2.19 -12.52 -9.93
N TYR A 28 -3.20 -13.06 -9.25
CA TYR A 28 -3.32 -14.51 -9.08
C TYR A 28 -3.39 -15.22 -10.45
N PHE A 29 -4.27 -14.76 -11.35
CA PHE A 29 -4.37 -15.35 -12.69
C PHE A 29 -3.08 -15.17 -13.51
N ILE A 30 -2.42 -14.03 -13.41
CA ILE A 30 -1.10 -13.81 -14.04
C ILE A 30 -0.09 -14.85 -13.52
N ASN A 31 -0.03 -15.06 -12.20
CA ASN A 31 0.87 -16.05 -11.62
C ASN A 31 0.53 -17.49 -12.05
N VAL A 32 -0.76 -17.84 -12.14
CA VAL A 32 -1.22 -19.14 -12.64
C VAL A 32 -0.73 -19.37 -14.08
N VAL A 33 -0.84 -18.36 -14.94
CA VAL A 33 -0.37 -18.44 -16.34
C VAL A 33 1.16 -18.53 -16.42
N GLN A 34 1.87 -17.73 -15.63
CA GLN A 34 3.34 -17.70 -15.64
C GLN A 34 3.99 -18.94 -15.00
N SER A 35 3.30 -19.57 -14.05
CA SER A 35 3.83 -20.68 -13.26
C SER A 35 3.05 -21.98 -13.52
N PHE A 36 2.77 -22.28 -14.80
CA PHE A 36 1.92 -23.41 -15.24
C PHE A 36 2.32 -24.79 -14.68
N ARG A 37 3.51 -24.94 -14.07
CA ARG A 37 4.00 -26.19 -13.46
C ARG A 37 4.18 -26.15 -11.94
N VAL A 38 3.85 -25.03 -11.29
CA VAL A 38 3.98 -24.86 -9.83
C VAL A 38 2.59 -24.61 -9.25
N HIS A 39 2.30 -25.21 -8.10
CA HIS A 39 1.03 -24.98 -7.41
C HIS A 39 0.93 -23.50 -6.96
N VAL A 40 0.03 -22.75 -7.59
CA VAL A 40 -0.28 -21.36 -7.23
C VAL A 40 -1.54 -21.34 -6.37
N TYR A 41 -1.43 -20.84 -5.14
CA TYR A 41 -2.56 -20.75 -4.22
C TYR A 41 -3.12 -19.32 -4.19
N TYR A 42 -4.44 -19.17 -4.24
CA TYR A 42 -5.07 -17.85 -4.16
C TYR A 42 -4.76 -17.11 -2.85
N ILE A 43 -4.67 -17.87 -1.74
CA ILE A 43 -4.36 -17.31 -0.42
C ILE A 43 -2.97 -16.66 -0.35
N ASP A 44 -2.01 -17.15 -1.12
CA ASP A 44 -0.68 -16.54 -1.25
C ASP A 44 -0.78 -15.14 -1.87
N SER A 45 -1.59 -14.99 -2.92
CA SER A 45 -1.86 -13.70 -3.53
C SER A 45 -2.55 -12.75 -2.55
N VAL A 46 -3.57 -13.22 -1.82
CA VAL A 46 -4.25 -12.43 -0.79
C VAL A 46 -3.27 -11.94 0.28
N ALA A 47 -2.42 -12.82 0.81
CA ALA A 47 -1.42 -12.46 1.82
C ALA A 47 -0.40 -11.44 1.27
N LYS A 48 0.12 -11.67 0.06
CA LYS A 48 1.08 -10.77 -0.61
C LYS A 48 0.50 -9.37 -0.79
N TYR A 49 -0.69 -9.26 -1.38
CA TYR A 49 -1.28 -7.96 -1.71
C TYR A 49 -1.93 -7.26 -0.51
N SER A 50 -2.28 -7.99 0.55
CA SER A 50 -2.69 -7.37 1.83
C SER A 50 -1.54 -6.61 2.48
N VAL A 51 -0.33 -7.16 2.50
CA VAL A 51 0.85 -6.45 3.01
C VAL A 51 1.23 -5.29 2.08
N ALA A 52 1.08 -5.45 0.77
CA ALA A 52 1.25 -4.34 -0.18
C ALA A 52 0.28 -3.18 0.08
N ALA A 53 -1.01 -3.49 0.31
CA ALA A 53 -2.02 -2.49 0.66
C ALA A 53 -1.67 -1.78 1.98
N PHE A 54 -1.21 -2.53 2.98
CA PHE A 54 -0.69 -1.96 4.22
C PHE A 54 0.48 -0.99 3.98
N THR A 55 1.49 -1.39 3.20
CA THR A 55 2.63 -0.54 2.84
C THR A 55 2.17 0.73 2.13
N PHE A 56 1.27 0.60 1.16
CA PHE A 56 0.73 1.72 0.39
C PHE A 56 -0.02 2.71 1.30
N TYR A 57 -1.02 2.24 2.04
CA TYR A 57 -1.86 3.11 2.88
C TYR A 57 -1.11 3.67 4.08
N GLY A 58 -0.24 2.88 4.71
CA GLY A 58 0.64 3.35 5.78
C GLY A 58 1.52 4.50 5.30
N THR A 59 2.12 4.35 4.11
CA THR A 59 2.95 5.42 3.52
C THR A 59 2.11 6.64 3.19
N THR A 60 1.04 6.48 2.41
CA THR A 60 0.22 7.58 1.89
C THR A 60 -0.45 8.39 3.00
N PHE A 61 -1.08 7.73 3.97
CA PHE A 61 -1.95 8.40 4.94
C PHE A 61 -1.29 8.67 6.28
N VAL A 62 -0.19 7.96 6.61
CA VAL A 62 0.49 8.13 7.90
C VAL A 62 1.87 8.75 7.71
N LEU A 63 2.75 8.12 6.92
CA LEU A 63 4.15 8.53 6.87
C LEU A 63 4.38 9.85 6.11
N LEU A 64 3.83 9.99 4.90
CA LEU A 64 4.03 11.18 4.08
C LEU A 64 3.46 12.46 4.69
N PRO A 65 2.20 12.48 5.19
CA PRO A 65 1.66 13.67 5.83
C PRO A 65 2.43 14.07 7.09
N ARG A 66 2.95 13.09 7.84
CA ARG A 66 3.61 13.31 9.14
C ARG A 66 5.08 13.68 9.03
N PHE A 67 5.80 13.14 8.05
CA PHE A 67 7.26 13.31 7.97
C PHE A 67 7.72 14.02 6.70
N PHE A 68 7.09 13.77 5.54
CA PHE A 68 7.47 14.44 4.29
C PHE A 68 7.06 15.91 4.30
N LYS A 69 5.80 16.20 4.64
CA LYS A 69 5.27 17.57 4.65
C LYS A 69 6.06 18.56 5.53
N PRO A 70 6.49 18.21 6.77
CA PRO A 70 7.33 19.08 7.57
C PRO A 70 8.84 19.02 7.22
N GLY A 71 9.25 18.34 6.14
CA GLY A 71 10.65 18.25 5.71
C GLY A 71 11.53 17.29 6.52
N LYS A 72 10.94 16.37 7.29
CA LYS A 72 11.66 15.42 8.16
C LYS A 72 12.05 14.15 7.39
N TYR A 73 12.84 14.29 6.32
CA TYR A 73 13.14 13.19 5.38
C TYR A 73 13.89 12.01 6.00
N TRP A 74 14.80 12.27 6.94
CA TRP A 74 15.51 11.20 7.67
C TRP A 74 14.54 10.30 8.44
N LEU A 75 13.64 10.90 9.22
CA LEU A 75 12.62 10.16 9.96
C LEU A 75 11.64 9.42 9.05
N LEU A 76 11.34 9.98 7.88
CA LEU A 76 10.55 9.28 6.86
C LEU A 76 11.27 8.01 6.39
N GLY A 77 12.56 8.10 6.05
CA GLY A 77 13.38 6.95 5.66
C GLY A 77 13.39 5.85 6.73
N CYS A 78 13.69 6.22 7.97
CA CYS A 78 13.66 5.27 9.10
C CYS A 78 12.27 4.65 9.29
N SER A 79 11.19 5.42 9.13
CA SER A 79 9.82 4.92 9.30
C SER A 79 9.40 3.98 8.17
N ILE A 80 9.85 4.21 6.94
CA ILE A 80 9.62 3.30 5.81
C ILE A 80 10.34 1.97 6.06
N VAL A 81 11.61 2.02 6.48
CA VAL A 81 12.37 0.82 6.84
C VAL A 81 11.70 0.05 7.99
N ALA A 82 11.24 0.75 9.04
CA ALA A 82 10.49 0.13 10.13
C ALA A 82 9.18 -0.51 9.65
N MET A 83 8.45 0.15 8.74
CA MET A 83 7.23 -0.41 8.14
C MET A 83 7.52 -1.67 7.31
N TYR A 84 8.66 -1.75 6.62
CA TYR A 84 9.09 -2.96 5.91
C TYR A 84 9.39 -4.09 6.89
N PHE A 85 10.04 -3.79 8.02
CA PHE A 85 10.27 -4.78 9.06
C PHE A 85 8.96 -5.30 9.66
N ILE A 86 7.99 -4.41 9.93
CA ILE A 86 6.65 -4.82 10.38
C ILE A 86 5.96 -5.69 9.33
N GLY A 87 5.99 -5.29 8.05
CA GLY A 87 5.46 -6.08 6.94
C GLY A 87 6.12 -7.45 6.85
N HIS A 88 7.43 -7.53 7.08
CA HIS A 88 8.16 -8.78 7.12
C HIS A 88 7.69 -9.69 8.25
N VAL A 89 7.58 -9.17 9.47
CA VAL A 89 7.09 -9.94 10.63
C VAL A 89 5.69 -10.47 10.36
N ILE A 90 4.80 -9.64 9.80
CA ILE A 90 3.45 -10.07 9.39
C ILE A 90 3.54 -11.24 8.40
N LYS A 91 4.36 -11.13 7.36
CA LYS A 91 4.52 -12.23 6.39
C LYS A 91 5.15 -13.47 7.01
N VAL A 92 6.12 -13.35 7.91
CA VAL A 92 6.70 -14.51 8.60
C VAL A 92 5.62 -15.24 9.40
N VAL A 93 4.81 -14.53 10.17
CA VAL A 93 3.70 -15.13 10.92
C VAL A 93 2.67 -15.77 9.97
N LEU A 94 2.31 -15.10 8.89
CA LEU A 94 1.37 -15.65 7.90
C LEU A 94 1.91 -16.94 7.27
N TYR A 95 3.13 -16.93 6.73
CA TYR A 95 3.66 -18.02 5.90
C TYR A 95 4.29 -19.17 6.69
N TYR A 96 4.86 -18.92 7.87
CA TYR A 96 5.52 -19.95 8.67
C TYR A 96 4.64 -20.48 9.82
N LYS A 97 3.54 -19.80 10.15
CA LYS A 97 2.61 -20.23 11.20
C LYS A 97 1.21 -20.48 10.63
N LEU A 98 0.52 -19.42 10.18
CA LEU A 98 -0.92 -19.50 9.90
C LEU A 98 -1.26 -20.34 8.65
N LEU A 99 -0.60 -20.09 7.52
CA LEU A 99 -0.87 -20.80 6.27
C LEU A 99 -0.45 -22.27 6.32
N VAL A 100 0.57 -22.61 7.12
CA VAL A 100 0.96 -24.01 7.31
C VAL A 100 -0.17 -24.82 7.95
N LEU A 101 -1.00 -24.22 8.82
CA LEU A 101 -2.16 -24.87 9.42
C LEU A 101 -3.25 -25.20 8.39
N THR A 102 -3.27 -24.53 7.24
CA THR A 102 -4.22 -24.79 6.15
C THR A 102 -3.66 -25.73 5.08
N GLY A 103 -2.53 -26.40 5.35
CA GLY A 103 -1.86 -27.30 4.40
C GLY A 103 -1.02 -26.59 3.33
N PHE A 104 -0.78 -25.28 3.48
CA PHE A 104 0.12 -24.55 2.57
C PHE A 104 1.57 -25.05 2.75
N PRO A 105 2.33 -25.24 1.65
CA PRO A 105 3.70 -25.75 1.74
C PRO A 105 4.59 -24.80 2.55
N LYS A 106 5.50 -25.36 3.36
CA LYS A 106 6.49 -24.55 4.08
C LYS A 106 7.37 -23.81 3.07
N SER A 107 7.64 -22.54 3.36
CA SER A 107 8.58 -21.74 2.57
C SER A 107 9.95 -22.42 2.54
N THR A 108 10.55 -22.52 1.36
CA THR A 108 11.92 -23.02 1.16
C THR A 108 12.97 -21.95 1.40
N TYR A 109 12.55 -20.69 1.51
CA TYR A 109 13.44 -19.57 1.78
C TYR A 109 13.74 -19.45 3.27
N THR A 110 14.95 -19.03 3.61
CA THR A 110 15.28 -18.51 4.94
C THR A 110 14.51 -17.21 5.20
N THR A 111 14.37 -16.84 6.48
CA THR A 111 13.71 -15.59 6.87
C THR A 111 14.35 -14.37 6.21
N SER A 112 15.69 -14.34 6.11
CA SER A 112 16.42 -13.24 5.49
C SER A 112 16.20 -13.17 3.97
N GLU A 113 16.28 -14.28 3.25
CA GLU A 113 15.98 -14.32 1.81
C GLU A 113 14.54 -13.88 1.54
N PHE A 114 13.62 -14.31 2.40
CA PHE A 114 12.22 -13.90 2.32
C PHE A 114 12.05 -12.39 2.54
N PHE A 115 12.85 -11.76 3.41
CA PHE A 115 12.86 -10.30 3.55
C PHE A 115 13.30 -9.62 2.25
N PHE A 116 14.46 -10.00 1.70
CA PHE A 116 15.01 -9.37 0.50
C PHE A 116 14.16 -9.62 -0.75
N LEU A 117 13.49 -10.77 -0.86
CA LEU A 117 12.56 -11.03 -1.95
C LEU A 117 11.35 -10.08 -1.93
N ASN A 118 10.96 -9.58 -0.75
CA ASN A 118 9.82 -8.68 -0.58
C ASN A 118 10.19 -7.20 -0.58
N ILE A 119 11.46 -6.84 -0.31
CA ILE A 119 11.89 -5.43 -0.26
C ILE A 119 11.65 -4.72 -1.59
N TRP A 120 11.86 -5.42 -2.71
CA TRP A 120 11.61 -4.92 -4.06
C TRP A 120 10.14 -4.53 -4.22
N TRP A 121 9.23 -5.43 -3.86
CA TRP A 121 7.79 -5.19 -3.94
C TRP A 121 7.35 -4.05 -3.03
N TRP A 122 7.80 -4.02 -1.77
CA TRP A 122 7.45 -2.93 -0.85
C TRP A 122 7.94 -1.58 -1.34
N SER A 123 9.12 -1.53 -1.99
CA SER A 123 9.65 -0.31 -2.59
C SER A 123 8.77 0.23 -3.71
N GLN A 124 8.22 -0.66 -4.56
CA GLN A 124 7.26 -0.27 -5.60
C GLN A 124 5.97 0.33 -5.00
N TYR A 125 5.39 -0.29 -3.97
CA TYR A 125 4.16 0.23 -3.34
C TYR A 125 4.40 1.53 -2.57
N THR A 126 5.57 1.69 -1.96
CA THR A 126 5.98 2.97 -1.38
C THR A 126 6.05 4.04 -2.48
N LEU A 127 6.66 3.75 -3.63
CA LEU A 127 6.74 4.70 -4.75
C LEU A 127 5.34 5.07 -5.29
N PHE A 128 4.43 4.10 -5.43
CA PHE A 128 3.04 4.36 -5.81
C PHE A 128 2.33 5.23 -4.77
N ALA A 129 2.59 5.01 -3.48
CA ALA A 129 2.05 5.82 -2.39
C ALA A 129 2.53 7.27 -2.45
N PHE A 130 3.79 7.52 -2.82
CA PHE A 130 4.30 8.86 -3.10
C PHE A 130 3.54 9.51 -4.26
N GLY A 131 3.45 8.84 -5.42
CA GLY A 131 2.76 9.37 -6.59
C GLY A 131 1.29 9.73 -6.30
N TYR A 132 0.58 8.83 -5.62
CA TYR A 132 -0.80 9.06 -5.21
C TYR A 132 -0.91 10.24 -4.22
N TRP A 133 -0.03 10.32 -3.22
CA TRP A 133 -0.04 11.40 -2.24
C TRP A 133 0.23 12.77 -2.88
N PHE A 134 1.22 12.87 -3.77
CA PHE A 134 1.51 14.10 -4.50
C PHE A 134 0.34 14.54 -5.37
N ALA A 135 -0.33 13.62 -6.06
CA ALA A 135 -1.51 13.93 -6.85
C ALA A 135 -2.66 14.48 -5.97
N MET A 136 -2.91 13.88 -4.81
CA MET A 136 -3.90 14.38 -3.85
C MET A 136 -3.55 15.76 -3.31
N ASP A 137 -2.29 15.98 -2.95
CA ASP A 137 -1.82 17.27 -2.42
C ASP A 137 -1.91 18.38 -3.47
N ALA A 138 -1.55 18.08 -4.72
CA ALA A 138 -1.71 19.00 -5.86
C ALA A 138 -3.18 19.40 -6.04
N ILE A 139 -4.10 18.43 -6.10
CA ILE A 139 -5.55 18.68 -6.22
C ILE A 139 -6.04 19.56 -5.05
N LYS A 140 -5.55 19.33 -3.83
CA LYS A 140 -5.92 20.12 -2.65
C LYS A 140 -5.43 21.56 -2.77
N LYS A 141 -4.21 21.78 -3.23
CA LYS A 141 -3.64 23.12 -3.46
C LYS A 141 -4.41 23.88 -4.53
N THR A 142 -4.71 23.28 -5.68
CA THR A 142 -5.51 23.91 -6.74
C THR A 142 -6.90 24.33 -6.26
N LYS A 143 -7.57 23.48 -5.48
CA LYS A 143 -8.89 23.80 -4.90
C LYS A 143 -8.86 24.87 -3.81
N SER A 144 -7.72 25.09 -3.18
CA SER A 144 -7.55 26.13 -2.17
C SER A 144 -7.31 27.48 -2.85
N ALA A 145 -6.45 27.50 -3.88
CA ALA A 145 -6.21 28.69 -4.70
C ALA A 145 -7.47 29.20 -5.42
N SER A 146 -8.33 28.30 -5.93
CA SER A 146 -9.57 28.70 -6.60
C SER A 146 -10.63 29.31 -5.67
N LYS A 147 -10.44 29.21 -4.35
CA LYS A 147 -11.37 29.69 -3.33
C LYS A 147 -10.97 31.02 -2.70
N GLU A 148 -9.91 31.66 -3.19
CA GLU A 148 -9.54 33.04 -2.82
C GLU A 148 -10.00 34.01 -3.92
N PRO A 149 -11.31 34.34 -4.04
CA PRO A 149 -11.77 35.39 -4.94
C PRO A 149 -11.47 36.74 -4.28
N GLY A 150 -10.31 37.35 -4.58
CA GLY A 150 -10.08 38.72 -4.13
C GLY A 150 -8.66 39.17 -3.87
N ARG A 151 -7.61 38.38 -4.13
CA ARG A 151 -6.27 38.97 -4.23
C ARG A 151 -6.15 39.68 -5.59
N GLN A 152 -6.88 40.78 -5.72
CA GLN A 152 -6.63 41.78 -6.74
C GLN A 152 -5.15 42.15 -6.58
N THR A 153 -4.39 41.86 -7.62
CA THR A 153 -3.08 42.43 -7.84
C THR A 153 -3.27 43.94 -7.91
N GLU A 154 -3.12 44.61 -6.78
CA GLU A 154 -2.74 46.02 -6.76
C GLU A 154 -1.36 46.08 -7.41
N ILE A 155 -1.34 46.53 -8.66
CA ILE A 155 -0.16 46.99 -9.40
C ILE A 155 -0.24 48.51 -9.43
#